data_AF-A0A411PJK1-F1
#
_entry.id   AF-A0A411PJK1-F1
#
_cell.length_a   1.000
_cell.length_b   1.000
_cell.length_c   1.000
_cell.angle_alpha   90.00
_cell.angle_beta   90.00
_cell.angle_gamma   90.00
#
_symmetry.space_group_name_H-M   'P 1'
#
loop_
_entity.id
_entity.type
_entity.pdbx_description
1 polymer ?
#
loop_
_entity_poly.entity_id
_entity_poly.type
_entity_poly.pdbx_seq_one_letter_code
_entity_poly.pdbx_strand_id
1 'polypeptide(L)'
;MTNRLQRGLYCCLLSLTTIWLISGCSSAPEPIKPATEKRPAALANFPLDSQFRGKDTVDIQLALADRNLYLNINDEIKMLSTEQCALDISAHRGDFRQPESGQMAIASALVDNFNSVEIDVMLLRDGTWVNHHDEETGRATVHYTGEKYKLNRMNLKQYTELKLRDKHTRELVNIRPITALEAFQTFAYYRHRGQSLNVEIKSSANVERLTELNQMLLTYVGQGHFYYSADDIRTLEKLRDINPNVYLGLVQKAHPTSVDILLADMKKGVKNDAYYLDNQRNFERGHRYGTKRYRSRYQDHTSSAALNKIQQKLGSHSGLHLDIRSFMQTPAVKARAKQRGMRVYTYTINGTAYHQQQLQRLTSNQLPNGAIVDATPFEVCQRLFSAAKPKGHYQPSSAMGKYIASLPIDADFTQFAQMQGYQSEGYYISLNHGLKRIAHTNVAVAAEHKTPDTSKDEPFRFPTISDEKIERNNGETIIITLPSKHNEQ
;
A
#
# COMPACT_ATOMS: atom_id res chain seq x y z
N MET A 1 39.93 17.80 59.48
CA MET A 1 40.40 17.82 60.88
C MET A 1 40.19 16.43 61.48
N THR A 2 41.28 15.85 62.02
CA THR A 2 41.38 14.67 62.93
C THR A 2 40.65 13.38 62.52
N ASN A 3 41.26 12.31 61.98
CA ASN A 3 42.49 11.56 62.29
C ASN A 3 42.41 10.70 63.56
N ARG A 4 42.36 9.36 63.40
CA ARG A 4 42.89 8.26 64.24
C ARG A 4 42.49 6.92 63.58
N LEU A 5 43.35 6.11 62.93
CA LEU A 5 44.50 5.31 63.43
C LEU A 5 44.12 4.52 64.71
N GLN A 6 44.32 3.21 64.85
CA GLN A 6 45.42 2.37 64.36
C GLN A 6 45.25 0.90 64.82
N ARG A 7 45.96 -0.01 64.12
CA ARG A 7 46.59 -1.27 64.60
C ARG A 7 45.65 -2.45 64.91
N GLY A 8 45.94 -3.69 64.52
CA GLY A 8 47.12 -4.25 63.87
C GLY A 8 47.26 -5.74 64.21
N LEU A 9 47.74 -6.51 63.22
CA LEU A 9 48.60 -7.70 63.31
C LEU A 9 48.24 -8.91 64.19
N TYR A 10 48.27 -10.10 63.57
CA TYR A 10 49.00 -11.34 63.92
C TYR A 10 48.18 -12.57 63.45
N CYS A 11 48.54 -13.29 62.37
CA CYS A 11 49.67 -14.21 62.13
C CYS A 11 49.32 -15.67 62.50
N CYS A 12 49.33 -16.55 61.47
CA CYS A 12 49.66 -17.99 61.48
C CYS A 12 48.81 -18.94 62.36
N LEU A 13 48.50 -20.20 62.03
CA LEU A 13 48.99 -21.19 61.07
C LEU A 13 48.02 -22.41 61.14
N LEU A 14 47.96 -23.22 60.06
CA LEU A 14 47.52 -24.63 59.99
C LEU A 14 46.02 -24.92 60.27
N SER A 15 45.24 -25.46 59.33
CA SER A 15 45.41 -26.85 58.91
C SER A 15 44.72 -27.17 57.56
N LEU A 16 45.53 -27.75 56.69
CA LEU A 16 45.29 -28.85 55.73
C LEU A 16 43.88 -29.47 55.60
N THR A 17 43.61 -29.87 54.34
CA THR A 17 42.75 -30.98 53.84
C THR A 17 41.25 -30.74 53.64
N THR A 18 40.88 -30.30 52.42
CA THR A 18 39.90 -31.02 51.56
C THR A 18 39.88 -30.38 50.15
N ILE A 19 40.74 -30.90 49.26
CA ILE A 19 40.58 -30.74 47.81
C ILE A 19 39.89 -32.02 47.35
N TRP A 20 38.59 -32.01 47.07
CA TRP A 20 37.95 -33.00 46.19
C TRP A 20 36.64 -32.42 45.61
N LEU A 21 36.59 -32.40 44.28
CA LEU A 21 35.40 -32.42 43.40
C LEU A 21 34.53 -31.17 43.23
N ILE A 22 34.89 -30.29 42.27
CA ILE A 22 33.95 -29.82 41.23
C ILE A 22 34.73 -29.60 39.91
N SER A 23 35.19 -30.67 39.28
CA SER A 23 35.62 -30.67 37.87
C SER A 23 34.55 -31.39 37.06
N GLY A 24 33.59 -30.62 36.55
CA GLY A 24 32.44 -31.18 35.84
C GLY A 24 31.49 -30.12 35.26
N CYS A 25 32.03 -29.06 34.66
CA CYS A 25 31.27 -28.26 33.68
C CYS A 25 31.96 -28.40 32.34
N SER A 26 31.57 -29.44 31.62
CA SER A 26 31.75 -29.56 30.18
C SER A 26 31.36 -28.24 29.52
N SER A 27 32.34 -27.67 28.82
CA SER A 27 32.23 -26.60 27.84
C SER A 27 30.83 -26.51 27.23
N ALA A 28 30.12 -25.42 27.51
CA ALA A 28 28.96 -25.04 26.72
C ALA A 28 29.40 -25.01 25.25
N PRO A 29 28.70 -25.71 24.34
CA PRO A 29 29.04 -25.66 22.92
C PRO A 29 29.04 -24.20 22.49
N GLU A 30 30.11 -23.78 21.80
CA GLU A 30 30.16 -22.47 21.17
C GLU A 30 28.85 -22.29 20.38
N PRO A 31 28.14 -21.15 20.55
CA PRO A 31 26.96 -20.89 19.75
C PRO A 31 27.39 -20.96 18.29
N ILE A 32 26.89 -21.98 17.58
CA ILE A 32 27.11 -22.15 16.15
C ILE A 32 26.61 -20.86 15.53
N LYS A 33 27.53 -19.97 15.12
CA LYS A 33 27.17 -18.79 14.35
C LYS A 33 26.47 -19.34 13.10
N PRO A 34 25.17 -19.05 12.88
CA PRO A 34 24.51 -19.51 11.68
C PRO A 34 25.35 -19.01 10.52
N ALA A 35 25.78 -19.93 9.65
CA ALA A 35 26.55 -19.57 8.48
C ALA A 35 25.76 -18.50 7.74
N THR A 36 26.29 -17.28 7.69
CA THR A 36 25.73 -16.21 6.87
C THR A 36 25.81 -16.69 5.44
N GLU A 37 24.71 -17.26 4.95
CA GLU A 37 24.57 -17.70 3.59
C GLU A 37 24.89 -16.53 2.67
N LYS A 38 25.94 -16.70 1.88
CA LYS A 38 26.37 -15.66 0.95
C LYS A 38 25.36 -15.59 -0.19
N ARG A 39 24.82 -14.39 -0.43
CA ARG A 39 23.98 -14.12 -1.60
C ARG A 39 24.72 -14.54 -2.88
N PRO A 40 24.08 -15.28 -3.80
CA PRO A 40 24.68 -15.64 -5.07
C PRO A 40 25.09 -14.41 -5.88
N ALA A 41 26.26 -14.46 -6.56
CA ALA A 41 26.79 -13.34 -7.33
C ALA A 41 25.83 -12.87 -8.44
N ALA A 42 25.05 -13.78 -9.02
CA ALA A 42 24.04 -13.46 -10.04
C ALA A 42 22.94 -12.50 -9.54
N LEU A 43 22.72 -12.44 -8.23
CA LEU A 43 21.71 -11.59 -7.59
C LEU A 43 22.32 -10.38 -6.87
N ALA A 44 23.60 -10.06 -7.11
CA ALA A 44 24.29 -8.99 -6.41
C ALA A 44 23.62 -7.61 -6.61
N ASN A 45 23.04 -7.37 -7.78
CA ASN A 45 22.37 -6.12 -8.14
C ASN A 45 20.88 -6.09 -7.79
N PHE A 46 20.34 -7.17 -7.23
CA PHE A 46 18.95 -7.22 -6.82
C PHE A 46 18.75 -6.50 -5.48
N PRO A 47 17.54 -5.97 -5.22
CA PRO A 47 17.18 -5.43 -3.91
C PRO A 47 17.55 -6.34 -2.74
N LEU A 48 17.81 -5.75 -1.57
CA LEU A 48 18.22 -6.51 -0.38
C LEU A 48 17.14 -7.49 0.10
N ASP A 49 15.87 -7.18 -0.19
CA ASP A 49 14.71 -8.02 0.14
C ASP A 49 14.41 -9.10 -0.91
N SER A 50 15.23 -9.27 -1.95
CA SER A 50 15.02 -10.34 -2.95
C SER A 50 15.30 -11.73 -2.38
N GLN A 51 14.40 -12.68 -2.64
CA GLN A 51 14.53 -14.08 -2.28
C GLN A 51 15.72 -14.74 -3.01
N PHE A 52 16.61 -15.40 -2.28
CA PHE A 52 17.74 -16.16 -2.87
C PHE A 52 17.88 -17.57 -2.29
N ARG A 53 16.97 -17.95 -1.38
CA ARG A 53 16.90 -19.28 -0.76
C ARG A 53 15.87 -20.14 -1.47
N GLY A 54 16.11 -21.44 -1.47
CA GLY A 54 15.22 -22.43 -2.09
C GLY A 54 15.76 -22.97 -3.41
N LYS A 55 15.13 -24.06 -3.85
CA LYS A 55 15.45 -24.72 -5.11
C LYS A 55 15.03 -23.81 -6.27
N ASP A 56 15.89 -23.70 -7.28
CA ASP A 56 15.65 -22.93 -8.51
C ASP A 56 15.43 -21.41 -8.31
N THR A 57 15.55 -20.88 -7.08
CA THR A 57 15.27 -19.47 -6.76
C THR A 57 16.10 -18.50 -7.60
N VAL A 58 17.37 -18.79 -7.85
CA VAL A 58 18.21 -17.94 -8.72
C VAL A 58 17.66 -17.90 -10.15
N ASP A 59 17.23 -19.05 -10.69
CA ASP A 59 16.65 -19.13 -12.04
C ASP A 59 15.31 -18.39 -12.13
N ILE A 60 14.47 -18.51 -11.09
CA ILE A 60 13.20 -17.78 -10.95
C ILE A 60 13.45 -16.27 -10.92
N GLN A 61 14.39 -15.80 -10.11
CA GLN A 61 14.71 -14.38 -9.99
C GLN A 61 15.23 -13.80 -11.30
N LEU A 62 16.09 -14.52 -12.01
CA LEU A 62 16.61 -14.07 -13.30
C LEU A 62 15.50 -14.06 -14.38
N ALA A 63 14.59 -15.03 -14.36
CA ALA A 63 13.41 -15.03 -15.25
C ALA A 63 12.45 -13.86 -14.97
N LEU A 64 12.23 -13.53 -13.68
CA LEU A 64 11.47 -12.34 -13.30
C LEU A 64 12.21 -11.06 -13.70
N ALA A 65 13.53 -10.99 -13.53
CA ALA A 65 14.32 -9.81 -13.83
C ALA A 65 14.38 -9.49 -15.33
N ASP A 66 14.32 -10.50 -16.19
CA ASP A 66 14.11 -10.33 -17.63
C ASP A 66 12.84 -9.53 -17.94
N ARG A 67 11.87 -9.56 -17.03
CA ARG A 67 10.60 -8.81 -17.07
C ARG A 67 10.60 -7.59 -16.15
N ASN A 68 11.75 -7.11 -15.67
CA ASN A 68 11.84 -6.02 -14.69
C ASN A 68 11.12 -6.33 -13.36
N LEU A 69 11.01 -7.60 -12.98
CA LEU A 69 10.38 -8.05 -11.75
C LEU A 69 11.37 -8.79 -10.85
N TYR A 70 11.03 -8.95 -9.57
CA TYR A 70 11.69 -9.87 -8.66
C TYR A 70 10.71 -10.36 -7.59
N LEU A 71 11.04 -11.50 -6.97
CA LEU A 71 10.30 -12.06 -5.84
C LEU A 71 10.96 -11.61 -4.53
N ASN A 72 10.23 -10.98 -3.61
CA ASN A 72 10.80 -10.63 -2.31
C ASN A 72 10.78 -11.83 -1.33
N ILE A 73 11.34 -11.64 -0.13
CA ILE A 73 11.34 -12.63 0.97
C ILE A 73 9.95 -12.97 1.54
N ASN A 74 8.89 -12.24 1.15
CA ASN A 74 7.51 -12.48 1.54
C ASN A 74 6.69 -13.13 0.41
N ASP A 75 7.36 -13.65 -0.62
CA ASP A 75 6.76 -14.23 -1.82
C ASP A 75 5.88 -13.26 -2.64
N GLU A 76 6.13 -11.96 -2.53
CA GLU A 76 5.47 -10.91 -3.31
C GLU A 76 6.30 -10.53 -4.55
N ILE A 77 5.62 -10.34 -5.68
CA ILE A 77 6.27 -9.86 -6.90
C ILE A 77 6.34 -8.33 -6.90
N LYS A 78 7.53 -7.81 -7.14
CA LYS A 78 7.83 -6.38 -7.18
C LYS A 78 8.54 -5.99 -8.44
N MET A 79 8.54 -4.69 -8.74
CA MET A 79 9.35 -4.17 -9.83
C MET A 79 10.78 -3.88 -9.39
N LEU A 80 11.75 -4.28 -10.23
CA LEU A 80 13.16 -3.92 -10.05
C LEU A 80 13.40 -2.42 -10.25
N SER A 81 12.66 -1.79 -11.18
CA SER A 81 12.74 -0.36 -11.46
C SER A 81 11.40 0.20 -11.92
N THR A 82 11.07 1.42 -11.51
CA THR A 82 9.89 2.18 -11.97
C THR A 82 10.22 3.17 -13.09
N GLU A 83 11.47 3.21 -13.59
CA GLU A 83 11.93 4.25 -14.54
C GLU A 83 11.14 4.30 -15.86
N GLN A 84 10.64 3.15 -16.34
CA GLN A 84 9.79 3.08 -17.53
C GLN A 84 8.38 3.62 -17.32
N CYS A 85 7.98 3.85 -16.07
CA CYS A 85 6.69 4.43 -15.72
C CYS A 85 6.85 5.94 -15.62
N ALA A 86 6.54 6.64 -16.72
CA ALA A 86 6.60 8.10 -16.79
C ALA A 86 5.41 8.77 -16.04
N LEU A 87 5.16 8.33 -14.80
CA LEU A 87 4.10 8.75 -13.90
C LEU A 87 4.60 8.58 -12.47
N ASP A 88 4.50 9.62 -11.65
CA ASP A 88 4.78 9.55 -10.22
C ASP A 88 3.65 8.80 -9.49
N ILE A 89 3.95 7.62 -8.94
CA ILE A 89 2.97 6.76 -8.26
C ILE A 89 3.08 6.98 -6.75
N SER A 90 2.03 7.58 -6.18
CA SER A 90 1.94 7.87 -4.75
C SER A 90 1.00 6.87 -4.06
N ALA A 91 1.46 6.24 -2.98
CA ALA A 91 0.63 5.36 -2.16
C ALA A 91 -0.36 6.19 -1.33
N HIS A 92 -1.65 5.98 -1.51
CA HIS A 92 -2.71 6.71 -0.78
C HIS A 92 -2.80 6.22 0.67
N ARG A 93 -2.42 7.06 1.64
CA ARG A 93 -2.31 6.73 3.07
C ARG A 93 -1.36 5.56 3.38
N GLY A 94 -0.34 5.38 2.54
CA GLY A 94 0.52 4.19 2.56
C GLY A 94 -0.01 3.05 1.69
N ASP A 95 0.49 1.85 1.94
CA ASP A 95 0.11 0.65 1.21
C ASP A 95 -1.33 0.27 1.55
N PHE A 96 -2.16 0.14 0.51
CA PHE A 96 -3.57 -0.19 0.67
C PHE A 96 -3.82 -1.57 1.29
N ARG A 97 -2.83 -2.47 1.29
CA ARG A 97 -2.90 -3.80 1.91
C ARG A 97 -2.73 -3.77 3.42
N GLN A 98 -2.31 -2.64 3.97
CA GLN A 98 -2.08 -2.45 5.40
C GLN A 98 -3.12 -1.49 5.99
N PRO A 99 -3.40 -1.56 7.30
CA PRO A 99 -4.20 -0.56 7.98
C PRO A 99 -3.60 0.85 7.80
N GLU A 100 -4.40 1.77 7.25
CA GLU A 100 -4.01 3.18 7.17
C GLU A 100 -3.73 3.75 8.56
N SER A 101 -2.98 4.85 8.65
CA SER A 101 -2.53 5.45 9.94
C SER A 101 -1.61 4.54 10.78
N GLY A 102 -1.08 3.45 10.21
CA GLY A 102 -0.10 2.56 10.83
C GLY A 102 1.30 2.66 10.22
N GLN A 103 2.32 2.17 10.94
CA GLN A 103 3.71 2.17 10.44
C GLN A 103 3.87 1.25 9.23
N MET A 104 3.22 0.09 9.26
CA MET A 104 3.34 -0.91 8.20
C MET A 104 2.82 -0.41 6.86
N ALA A 105 1.77 0.44 6.83
CA ALA A 105 1.32 1.05 5.59
C ALA A 105 2.40 1.92 4.94
N ILE A 106 3.16 2.69 5.73
CA ILE A 106 4.26 3.52 5.21
C ILE A 106 5.44 2.64 4.79
N ALA A 107 5.84 1.70 5.64
CA ALA A 107 6.98 0.82 5.39
C ALA A 107 6.76 -0.04 4.13
N SER A 108 5.61 -0.71 4.02
CA SER A 108 5.27 -1.55 2.87
C SER A 108 5.25 -0.74 1.57
N ALA A 109 4.68 0.47 1.57
CA ALA A 109 4.70 1.31 0.37
C ALA A 109 6.12 1.71 -0.08
N LEU A 110 7.02 1.99 0.86
CA LEU A 110 8.41 2.32 0.50
C LEU A 110 9.15 1.10 -0.05
N VAL A 111 8.94 -0.04 0.58
CA VAL A 111 9.52 -1.34 0.20
C VAL A 111 8.92 -1.85 -1.13
N ASP A 112 7.76 -1.37 -1.54
CA ASP A 112 7.13 -1.64 -2.84
C ASP A 112 7.54 -0.67 -3.95
N ASN A 113 8.52 0.20 -3.68
CA ASN A 113 9.06 1.15 -4.64
C ASN A 113 8.04 2.18 -5.16
N PHE A 114 7.04 2.56 -4.35
CA PHE A 114 6.25 3.76 -4.65
C PHE A 114 7.17 4.98 -4.72
N ASN A 115 6.87 5.92 -5.62
CA ASN A 115 7.66 7.15 -5.75
C ASN A 115 7.40 8.10 -4.58
N SER A 116 6.18 8.10 -4.05
CA SER A 116 5.86 8.79 -2.81
C SER A 116 4.86 8.01 -1.95
N VAL A 117 4.87 8.33 -0.66
CA VAL A 117 3.85 7.88 0.28
C VAL A 117 3.05 9.09 0.72
N GLU A 118 1.74 9.03 0.60
CA GLU A 118 0.85 10.05 1.15
C GLU A 118 0.39 9.63 2.54
N ILE A 119 0.35 10.60 3.46
CA ILE A 119 -0.22 10.47 4.79
C ILE A 119 -1.04 11.71 5.10
N ASP A 120 -2.05 11.53 5.95
CA ASP A 120 -2.89 12.62 6.42
C ASP A 120 -2.48 13.02 7.83
N VAL A 121 -2.42 14.33 8.12
CA VAL A 121 -2.12 14.79 9.47
C VAL A 121 -3.20 15.71 10.05
N MET A 122 -3.47 15.50 11.33
CA MET A 122 -4.47 16.25 12.10
C MET A 122 -3.94 16.62 13.48
N LEU A 123 -4.45 17.74 14.01
CA LEU A 123 -4.20 18.18 15.38
C LEU A 123 -5.19 17.58 16.38
N LEU A 124 -4.66 17.06 17.48
CA LEU A 124 -5.40 16.75 18.69
C LEU A 124 -5.68 18.01 19.51
N ARG A 125 -6.50 17.89 20.57
CA ARG A 125 -6.85 19.01 21.47
C ARG A 125 -5.63 19.62 22.15
N ASP A 126 -4.64 18.79 22.49
CA ASP A 126 -3.40 19.21 23.15
C ASP A 126 -2.35 19.76 22.17
N GLY A 127 -2.68 19.84 20.88
CA GLY A 127 -1.78 20.35 19.84
C GLY A 127 -0.86 19.29 19.24
N THR A 128 -0.96 18.02 19.65
CA THR A 128 -0.16 16.93 19.06
C THR A 128 -0.60 16.65 17.62
N TRP A 129 0.36 16.55 16.70
CA TRP A 129 0.12 16.08 15.33
C TRP A 129 0.05 14.56 15.26
N VAL A 130 -1.00 14.03 14.64
CA VAL A 130 -1.21 12.59 14.45
C VAL A 130 -1.41 12.22 12.98
N ASN A 131 -1.06 10.99 12.61
CA ASN A 131 -1.34 10.46 11.27
C ASN A 131 -2.80 9.99 11.24
N HIS A 132 -3.70 10.79 10.67
CA HIS A 132 -5.12 10.48 10.62
C HIS A 132 -5.86 11.31 9.57
N HIS A 133 -6.82 10.69 8.88
CA HIS A 133 -7.59 11.33 7.82
C HIS A 133 -8.89 12.01 8.27
N ASP A 134 -9.66 11.35 9.14
CA ASP A 134 -11.04 11.72 9.44
C ASP A 134 -11.14 12.62 10.66
N GLU A 135 -12.17 13.45 10.74
CA GLU A 135 -12.38 14.32 11.92
C GLU A 135 -12.85 13.56 13.16
N GLU A 136 -13.28 12.31 12.99
CA GLU A 136 -13.78 11.42 14.04
C GLU A 136 -13.29 9.98 13.88
N THR A 137 -13.26 9.25 14.99
CA THR A 137 -13.02 7.80 15.00
C THR A 137 -14.23 7.03 14.43
N GLY A 138 -14.00 5.79 13.99
CA GLY A 138 -15.04 4.86 13.54
C GLY A 138 -14.64 4.04 12.31
N ARG A 139 -14.12 4.73 11.27
CA ARG A 139 -13.77 4.12 9.98
C ARG A 139 -12.41 3.42 10.01
N ALA A 140 -11.32 4.17 10.22
CA ALA A 140 -9.96 3.61 10.19
C ALA A 140 -9.42 3.31 11.60
N THR A 141 -9.80 4.12 12.57
CA THR A 141 -9.40 3.98 13.98
C THR A 141 -10.62 3.91 14.87
N VAL A 142 -10.63 3.05 15.87
CA VAL A 142 -11.81 2.79 16.71
C VAL A 142 -11.43 2.67 18.17
N HIS A 143 -12.26 3.20 19.04
CA HIS A 143 -12.15 2.98 20.49
C HIS A 143 -12.74 1.62 20.85
N TYR A 144 -12.21 0.92 21.86
CA TYR A 144 -12.66 -0.44 22.21
C TYR A 144 -14.15 -0.54 22.55
N THR A 145 -14.79 0.55 22.97
CA THR A 145 -16.25 0.61 23.23
C THR A 145 -17.10 0.71 21.95
N GLY A 146 -16.48 0.95 20.80
CA GLY A 146 -17.17 1.25 19.53
C GLY A 146 -17.71 2.68 19.42
N GLU A 147 -17.58 3.49 20.47
CA GLU A 147 -18.00 4.90 20.45
C GLU A 147 -17.13 5.73 19.50
N LYS A 148 -17.77 6.72 18.87
CA LYS A 148 -17.13 7.69 17.99
C LYS A 148 -16.71 8.93 18.76
N TYR A 149 -15.47 9.37 18.57
CA TYR A 149 -14.91 10.56 19.21
C TYR A 149 -14.31 11.49 18.15
N LYS A 150 -14.47 12.80 18.36
CA LYS A 150 -13.81 13.80 17.51
C LYS A 150 -12.36 13.95 17.90
N LEU A 151 -11.46 13.90 16.92
CA LEU A 151 -10.01 13.99 17.17
C LEU A 151 -9.59 15.30 17.83
N ASN A 152 -10.20 16.42 17.43
CA ASN A 152 -9.93 17.72 18.03
C ASN A 152 -10.40 17.86 19.49
N ARG A 153 -11.01 16.83 20.08
CA ARG A 153 -11.38 16.75 21.50
C ARG A 153 -10.55 15.74 22.29
N MET A 154 -9.74 14.94 21.60
CA MET A 154 -8.88 13.92 22.22
C MET A 154 -7.52 14.51 22.59
N ASN A 155 -6.87 13.97 23.62
CA ASN A 155 -5.45 14.15 23.88
C ASN A 155 -4.65 12.93 23.36
N LEU A 156 -3.32 13.01 23.40
CA LEU A 156 -2.45 11.92 22.92
C LEU A 156 -2.74 10.58 23.61
N LYS A 157 -2.95 10.58 24.93
CA LYS A 157 -3.24 9.34 25.68
C LYS A 157 -4.47 8.62 25.12
N GLN A 158 -5.58 9.35 24.97
CA GLN A 158 -6.82 8.80 24.41
C GLN A 158 -6.64 8.34 22.97
N TYR A 159 -5.85 9.07 22.17
CA TYR A 159 -5.59 8.70 20.79
C TYR A 159 -4.79 7.38 20.70
N THR A 160 -3.80 7.18 21.57
CA THR A 160 -2.99 5.94 21.60
C THR A 160 -3.74 4.71 22.09
N GLU A 161 -4.89 4.89 22.76
CA GLU A 161 -5.79 3.81 23.19
C GLU A 161 -6.69 3.28 22.05
N LEU A 162 -6.75 4.01 20.92
CA LEU A 162 -7.47 3.56 19.74
C LEU A 162 -6.82 2.32 19.11
N LYS A 163 -7.62 1.58 18.33
CA LYS A 163 -7.20 0.44 17.53
C LYS A 163 -7.44 0.72 16.05
N LEU A 164 -6.56 0.22 15.19
CA LEU A 164 -6.72 0.27 13.74
C LEU A 164 -7.74 -0.78 13.29
N ARG A 165 -8.33 -0.54 12.11
CA ARG A 165 -9.08 -1.56 11.37
C ARG A 165 -8.29 -2.06 10.19
N ASP A 166 -8.38 -3.37 9.94
CA ASP A 166 -7.93 -3.92 8.67
C ASP A 166 -8.76 -3.34 7.51
N LYS A 167 -8.10 -2.98 6.40
CA LYS A 167 -8.78 -2.33 5.27
C LYS A 167 -9.71 -3.29 4.53
N HIS A 168 -9.36 -4.58 4.49
CA HIS A 168 -10.06 -5.62 3.74
C HIS A 168 -11.11 -6.31 4.61
N THR A 169 -10.73 -6.82 5.78
CA THR A 169 -11.62 -7.56 6.66
C THR A 169 -12.45 -6.67 7.57
N ARG A 170 -12.03 -5.41 7.77
CA ARG A 170 -12.65 -4.41 8.68
C ARG A 170 -12.58 -4.79 10.16
N GLU A 171 -11.91 -5.89 10.48
CA GLU A 171 -11.72 -6.34 11.83
C GLU A 171 -10.80 -5.37 12.58
N LEU A 172 -11.03 -5.26 13.90
CA LEU A 172 -10.12 -4.54 14.75
C LEU A 172 -8.83 -5.33 14.86
N VAL A 173 -7.73 -4.70 14.48
CA VAL A 173 -6.40 -5.26 14.72
C VAL A 173 -5.86 -4.69 16.02
N ASN A 174 -5.09 -5.48 16.77
CA ASN A 174 -4.50 -5.04 18.03
C ASN A 174 -3.28 -4.12 17.83
N ILE A 175 -3.44 -3.12 16.97
CA ILE A 175 -2.42 -2.13 16.59
C ILE A 175 -3.02 -0.75 16.83
N ARG A 176 -2.27 0.16 17.45
CA ARG A 176 -2.71 1.55 17.65
C ARG A 176 -2.37 2.42 16.45
N PRO A 177 -3.10 3.52 16.21
CA PRO A 177 -2.64 4.53 15.26
C PRO A 177 -1.37 5.25 15.77
N ILE A 178 -0.67 5.88 14.85
CA ILE A 178 0.60 6.56 15.12
C ILE A 178 0.51 8.08 15.08
N THR A 179 1.43 8.72 15.80
CA THR A 179 1.65 10.17 15.69
C THR A 179 2.27 10.54 14.35
N ALA A 180 2.22 11.81 13.96
CA ALA A 180 2.91 12.28 12.75
C ALA A 180 4.43 12.09 12.87
N LEU A 181 4.99 12.30 14.06
CA LEU A 181 6.41 12.07 14.34
C LEU A 181 6.83 10.62 14.08
N GLU A 182 6.06 9.65 14.57
CA GLU A 182 6.31 8.23 14.32
C GLU A 182 6.20 7.88 12.83
N ALA A 183 5.27 8.50 12.11
CA ALA A 183 5.17 8.37 10.65
C ALA A 183 6.42 8.89 9.94
N PHE A 184 6.96 10.03 10.37
CA PHE A 184 8.18 10.62 9.81
C PHE A 184 9.42 9.76 10.07
N GLN A 185 9.54 9.21 11.28
CA GLN A 185 10.62 8.28 11.63
C GLN A 185 10.53 6.99 10.81
N THR A 186 9.32 6.45 10.65
CA THR A 186 9.09 5.26 9.81
C THR A 186 9.50 5.54 8.36
N PHE A 187 9.04 6.66 7.79
CA PHE A 187 9.42 7.06 6.44
C PHE A 187 10.94 7.22 6.30
N ALA A 188 11.59 7.93 7.24
CA ALA A 188 13.03 8.15 7.22
C ALA A 188 13.84 6.87 7.29
N TYR A 189 13.37 5.86 8.03
CA TYR A 189 14.04 4.58 8.18
C TYR A 189 13.94 3.71 6.92
N TYR A 190 12.77 3.65 6.28
CA TYR A 190 12.52 2.74 5.15
C TYR A 190 12.79 3.36 3.77
N ARG A 191 12.86 4.70 3.65
CA ARG A 191 12.95 5.35 2.34
C ARG A 191 14.23 5.00 1.58
N HIS A 192 14.08 4.82 0.28
CA HIS A 192 15.16 4.78 -0.69
C HIS A 192 15.35 6.14 -1.37
N ARG A 193 16.45 6.26 -2.12
CA ARG A 193 16.76 7.50 -2.86
C ARG A 193 15.65 7.81 -3.86
N GLY A 194 15.19 9.05 -3.88
CA GLY A 194 14.16 9.53 -4.80
C GLY A 194 12.73 9.38 -4.28
N GLN A 195 12.51 8.66 -3.18
CA GLN A 195 11.18 8.58 -2.55
C GLN A 195 10.88 9.83 -1.72
N SER A 196 9.61 10.25 -1.74
CA SER A 196 9.13 11.44 -1.01
C SER A 196 7.91 11.16 -0.14
N LEU A 197 7.73 11.93 0.93
CA LEU A 197 6.55 11.90 1.78
C LEU A 197 5.61 13.05 1.42
N ASN A 198 4.38 12.75 0.99
CA ASN A 198 3.31 13.74 0.90
C ASN A 198 2.58 13.83 2.24
N VAL A 199 2.57 15.01 2.85
CA VAL A 199 1.87 15.26 4.11
C VAL A 199 0.63 16.12 3.84
N GLU A 200 -0.55 15.49 3.82
CA GLU A 200 -1.81 16.19 3.63
C GLU A 200 -2.33 16.78 4.95
N ILE A 201 -2.44 18.11 5.03
CA ILE A 201 -2.97 18.79 6.22
C ILE A 201 -4.50 18.78 6.19
N LYS A 202 -5.14 18.06 7.12
CA LYS A 202 -6.61 17.95 7.20
C LYS A 202 -7.26 18.87 8.25
N SER A 203 -6.48 19.43 9.16
CA SER A 203 -6.96 20.35 10.19
C SER A 203 -6.51 21.79 9.95
N SER A 204 -7.37 22.75 10.31
CA SER A 204 -6.95 24.15 10.38
C SER A 204 -5.89 24.32 11.48
N ALA A 205 -4.73 24.84 11.11
CA ALA A 205 -3.61 25.09 12.01
C ALA A 205 -3.15 26.56 11.92
N ASN A 206 -2.65 27.08 13.03
CA ASN A 206 -1.98 28.37 13.07
C ASN A 206 -0.52 28.23 12.58
N VAL A 207 0.17 29.35 12.38
CA VAL A 207 1.56 29.37 11.88
C VAL A 207 2.50 28.61 12.81
N GLU A 208 2.36 28.77 14.13
CA GLU A 208 3.18 28.08 15.13
C GLU A 208 3.14 26.55 14.97
N ARG A 209 1.94 25.96 14.88
CA ARG A 209 1.77 24.50 14.72
C ARG A 209 2.28 24.00 13.38
N LEU A 210 2.15 24.79 12.32
CA LEU A 210 2.72 24.45 11.01
C LEU A 210 4.25 24.53 11.01
N THR A 211 4.84 25.49 11.73
CA THR A 211 6.29 25.59 11.92
C THR A 211 6.83 24.39 12.69
N GLU A 212 6.15 23.97 13.77
CA GLU A 212 6.49 22.76 14.52
C GLU A 212 6.47 21.51 13.62
N LEU A 213 5.41 21.36 12.81
CA LEU A 213 5.30 20.27 11.84
C LEU A 213 6.44 20.26 10.83
N ASN A 214 6.77 21.43 10.25
CA ASN A 214 7.87 21.57 9.30
C ASN A 214 9.23 21.28 9.95
N GLN A 215 9.45 21.71 11.19
CA GLN A 215 10.70 21.40 11.90
C GLN A 215 10.86 19.90 12.16
N MET A 216 9.77 19.19 12.51
CA MET A 216 9.80 17.73 12.62
C MET A 216 10.19 17.07 11.29
N LEU A 217 9.59 17.49 10.17
CA LEU A 217 9.91 16.95 8.85
C LEU A 217 11.35 17.23 8.42
N LEU A 218 11.85 18.46 8.63
CA LEU A 218 13.24 18.80 8.35
C LEU A 218 14.21 17.95 9.19
N THR A 219 13.87 17.67 10.45
CA THR A 219 14.72 16.92 11.37
C THR A 219 14.78 15.44 11.02
N TYR A 220 13.63 14.80 10.77
CA TYR A 220 13.56 13.35 10.60
C TYR A 220 13.61 12.90 9.14
N VAL A 221 12.91 13.60 8.24
CA VAL A 221 12.81 13.23 6.82
C VAL A 221 13.92 13.89 5.99
N GLY A 222 14.21 15.15 6.29
CA GLY A 222 15.21 15.95 5.59
C GLY A 222 14.64 16.74 4.40
N GLN A 223 15.28 17.86 4.08
CA GLN A 223 14.89 18.74 2.98
C GLN A 223 14.85 17.97 1.64
N GLY A 224 13.83 18.23 0.82
CA GLY A 224 13.70 17.65 -0.52
C GLY A 224 13.14 16.21 -0.55
N HIS A 225 12.81 15.64 0.60
CA HIS A 225 12.20 14.30 0.72
C HIS A 225 10.75 14.33 1.22
N PHE A 226 10.15 15.51 1.32
CA PHE A 226 8.74 15.66 1.65
C PHE A 226 8.14 16.84 0.91
N TYR A 227 6.82 16.85 0.85
CA TYR A 227 6.02 17.96 0.39
C TYR A 227 4.66 17.98 1.09
N TYR A 228 3.94 19.10 0.95
CA TYR A 228 2.62 19.24 1.57
C TYR A 228 1.51 19.24 0.53
N SER A 229 0.36 18.73 0.92
CA SER A 229 -0.91 18.99 0.25
C SER A 229 -1.98 19.46 1.25
N ALA A 230 -2.98 20.20 0.77
CA ALA A 230 -4.15 20.58 1.57
C ALA A 230 -5.30 21.01 0.66
N ASP A 231 -6.54 20.88 1.13
CA ASP A 231 -7.72 21.42 0.44
C ASP A 231 -8.00 22.91 0.75
N ASP A 232 -7.26 23.48 1.71
CA ASP A 232 -7.31 24.90 2.09
C ASP A 232 -6.06 25.66 1.62
N ILE A 233 -6.25 26.54 0.63
CA ILE A 233 -5.18 27.38 0.09
C ILE A 233 -4.54 28.29 1.16
N ARG A 234 -5.29 28.71 2.20
CA ARG A 234 -4.73 29.58 3.25
C ARG A 234 -3.72 28.83 4.11
N THR A 235 -3.92 27.53 4.31
CA THR A 235 -2.95 26.67 4.99
C THR A 235 -1.67 26.54 4.16
N LEU A 236 -1.81 26.40 2.83
CA LEU A 236 -0.66 26.36 1.93
C LEU A 236 0.08 27.70 1.85
N GLU A 237 -0.62 28.84 1.89
CA GLU A 237 0.01 30.17 1.94
C GLU A 237 0.90 30.30 3.19
N LYS A 238 0.40 29.93 4.38
CA LYS A 238 1.22 29.92 5.60
C LYS A 238 2.43 28.99 5.48
N LEU A 239 2.26 27.81 4.88
CA LEU A 239 3.36 26.87 4.67
C LEU A 239 4.40 27.40 3.68
N ARG A 240 3.98 28.19 2.67
CA ARG A 240 4.92 28.86 1.76
C ARG A 240 5.80 29.87 2.51
N ASP A 241 5.24 30.61 3.45
CA ASP A 241 5.99 31.56 4.29
C ASP A 241 6.99 30.83 5.21
N ILE A 242 6.61 29.66 5.73
CA ILE A 242 7.45 28.83 6.62
C ILE A 242 8.57 28.13 5.84
N ASN A 243 8.26 27.56 4.66
CA ASN A 243 9.20 26.81 3.84
C ASN A 243 9.08 27.26 2.37
N PRO A 244 9.90 28.23 1.93
CA PRO A 244 9.76 28.83 0.60
C PRO A 244 10.10 27.87 -0.54
N ASN A 245 10.79 26.75 -0.27
CA ASN A 245 11.29 25.83 -1.28
C ASN A 245 10.53 24.50 -1.37
N VAL A 246 9.60 24.21 -0.46
CA VAL A 246 8.85 22.94 -0.48
C VAL A 246 7.77 22.94 -1.55
N TYR A 247 7.48 21.79 -2.15
CA TYR A 247 6.34 21.67 -3.06
C TYR A 247 5.02 21.77 -2.27
N LEU A 248 4.05 22.48 -2.83
CA LEU A 248 2.70 22.65 -2.24
C LEU A 248 1.61 22.21 -3.24
N GLY A 249 0.86 21.17 -2.91
CA GLY A 249 -0.26 20.68 -3.71
C GLY A 249 -1.61 21.17 -3.18
N LEU A 250 -2.35 21.95 -3.97
CA LEU A 250 -3.75 22.26 -3.66
C LEU A 250 -4.63 21.08 -4.05
N VAL A 251 -5.33 20.50 -3.07
CA VAL A 251 -6.31 19.43 -3.29
C VAL A 251 -7.65 20.06 -3.66
N GLN A 252 -8.02 19.98 -4.93
CA GLN A 252 -9.36 20.33 -5.37
C GLN A 252 -10.32 19.25 -4.91
N LYS A 253 -11.47 19.63 -4.35
CA LYS A 253 -12.50 18.68 -3.91
C LYS A 253 -12.93 17.77 -5.05
N ALA A 254 -13.48 16.60 -4.68
CA ALA A 254 -13.90 15.61 -5.67
C ALA A 254 -14.93 16.17 -6.66
N HIS A 255 -14.89 15.71 -7.91
CA HIS A 255 -15.84 16.15 -8.91
C HIS A 255 -17.28 15.86 -8.44
N PRO A 256 -18.26 16.76 -8.67
CA PRO A 256 -19.63 16.54 -8.18
C PRO A 256 -20.24 15.20 -8.61
N THR A 257 -20.07 14.79 -9.86
CA THR A 257 -20.52 13.47 -10.33
C THR A 257 -19.86 12.30 -9.59
N SER A 258 -18.58 12.42 -9.22
CA SER A 258 -17.89 11.39 -8.44
C SER A 258 -18.53 11.26 -7.06
N VAL A 259 -18.92 12.40 -6.45
CA VAL A 259 -19.69 12.42 -5.20
C VAL A 259 -21.09 11.83 -5.39
N ASP A 260 -21.78 12.18 -6.47
CA ASP A 260 -23.14 11.67 -6.74
C ASP A 260 -23.17 10.15 -6.92
N ILE A 261 -22.19 9.59 -7.66
CA ILE A 261 -22.03 8.14 -7.84
C ILE A 261 -21.77 7.48 -6.49
N LEU A 262 -20.84 8.03 -5.72
CA LEU A 262 -20.52 7.50 -4.40
C LEU A 262 -21.74 7.50 -3.47
N LEU A 263 -22.52 8.58 -3.47
CA LEU A 263 -23.77 8.67 -2.71
C LEU A 263 -24.80 7.64 -3.18
N ALA A 264 -24.90 7.39 -4.48
CA ALA A 264 -25.81 6.41 -5.05
C ALA A 264 -25.42 4.98 -4.66
N ASP A 265 -24.14 4.64 -4.75
CA ASP A 265 -23.62 3.32 -4.36
C ASP A 265 -23.80 3.09 -2.85
N MET A 266 -23.55 4.12 -2.03
CA MET A 266 -23.75 4.03 -0.59
C MET A 266 -25.20 3.92 -0.16
N LYS A 267 -26.17 4.42 -0.95
CA LYS A 267 -27.59 4.17 -0.68
C LYS A 267 -27.99 2.71 -0.91
N LYS A 268 -27.23 1.99 -1.76
CA LYS A 268 -27.41 0.56 -1.99
C LYS A 268 -26.72 -0.28 -0.91
N GLY A 269 -25.62 0.23 -0.34
CA GLY A 269 -24.90 -0.41 0.75
C GLY A 269 -25.63 -0.36 2.10
N VAL A 270 -25.44 -1.39 2.92
CA VAL A 270 -25.88 -1.41 4.32
C VAL A 270 -24.95 -0.50 5.14
N LYS A 271 -25.46 0.20 6.16
CA LYS A 271 -24.65 1.12 7.00
C LYS A 271 -23.39 0.51 7.63
N ASN A 272 -23.33 -0.82 7.72
CA ASN A 272 -22.20 -1.57 8.29
C ASN A 272 -21.35 -2.26 7.21
N ASP A 273 -21.66 -2.07 5.92
CA ASP A 273 -20.87 -2.59 4.82
C ASP A 273 -19.50 -1.89 4.76
N ALA A 274 -18.46 -2.66 4.43
CA ALA A 274 -17.10 -2.16 4.21
C ALA A 274 -17.08 -0.96 3.26
N TYR A 275 -17.80 -1.04 2.13
CA TYR A 275 -17.87 0.04 1.15
C TYR A 275 -18.52 1.31 1.72
N TYR A 276 -19.57 1.16 2.54
CA TYR A 276 -20.26 2.28 3.18
C TYR A 276 -19.33 3.00 4.16
N LEU A 277 -18.64 2.23 5.02
CA LEU A 277 -17.75 2.80 6.03
C LEU A 277 -16.55 3.51 5.39
N ASP A 278 -15.95 2.96 4.31
CA ASP A 278 -14.79 3.57 3.64
C ASP A 278 -15.08 4.95 3.07
N ASN A 279 -16.33 5.14 2.66
CA ASN A 279 -16.77 6.33 1.97
C ASN A 279 -17.64 7.24 2.85
N GLN A 280 -17.80 6.90 4.13
CA GLN A 280 -18.66 7.60 5.08
C GLN A 280 -18.39 9.10 5.12
N ARG A 281 -17.13 9.56 5.18
CA ARG A 281 -16.82 11.00 5.22
C ARG A 281 -17.29 11.73 3.96
N ASN A 282 -17.04 11.15 2.79
CA ASN A 282 -17.45 11.73 1.51
C ASN A 282 -18.97 11.75 1.38
N PHE A 283 -19.64 10.72 1.89
CA PHE A 283 -21.10 10.66 2.00
C PHE A 283 -21.67 11.69 2.95
N GLU A 284 -21.12 11.81 4.15
CA GLU A 284 -21.54 12.81 5.11
C GLU A 284 -21.31 14.23 4.57
N ARG A 285 -20.23 14.48 3.84
CA ARG A 285 -20.05 15.76 3.12
C ARG A 285 -21.14 15.96 2.05
N GLY A 286 -21.40 14.95 1.21
CA GLY A 286 -22.44 15.02 0.18
C GLY A 286 -23.86 15.19 0.75
N HIS A 287 -24.13 14.62 1.92
CA HIS A 287 -25.43 14.64 2.59
C HIS A 287 -25.63 15.87 3.50
N ARG A 288 -24.64 16.24 4.33
CA ARG A 288 -24.68 17.45 5.19
C ARG A 288 -24.88 18.72 4.38
N TYR A 289 -24.34 18.77 3.15
CA TYR A 289 -24.56 19.89 2.26
C TYR A 289 -25.76 19.68 1.33
N GLY A 290 -26.09 18.44 0.98
CA GLY A 290 -26.96 18.12 -0.16
C GLY A 290 -26.21 18.35 -1.47
N THR A 291 -26.37 17.45 -2.45
CA THR A 291 -25.63 17.48 -3.73
C THR A 291 -25.73 18.82 -4.44
N LYS A 292 -26.88 19.50 -4.36
CA LYS A 292 -27.10 20.85 -4.89
C LYS A 292 -26.16 21.90 -4.27
N ARG A 293 -25.99 21.88 -2.95
CA ARG A 293 -25.12 22.84 -2.24
C ARG A 293 -23.64 22.48 -2.38
N TYR A 294 -23.32 21.19 -2.49
CA TYR A 294 -21.97 20.75 -2.83
C TYR A 294 -21.57 21.30 -4.20
N ARG A 295 -22.42 21.08 -5.21
CA ARG A 295 -22.24 21.61 -6.57
C ARG A 295 -22.09 23.12 -6.60
N SER A 296 -22.91 23.86 -5.86
CA SER A 296 -22.82 25.33 -5.84
C SER A 296 -21.57 25.88 -5.15
N ARG A 297 -20.90 25.08 -4.32
CA ARG A 297 -19.66 25.44 -3.62
C ARG A 297 -18.42 24.79 -4.22
N TYR A 298 -18.59 23.93 -5.22
CA TYR A 298 -17.49 23.31 -5.93
C TYR A 298 -16.72 24.38 -6.69
N GLN A 299 -15.41 24.44 -6.46
CA GLN A 299 -14.52 25.37 -7.15
C GLN A 299 -13.64 24.58 -8.09
N ASP A 300 -13.75 24.89 -9.38
CA ASP A 300 -12.87 24.33 -10.38
C ASP A 300 -11.64 25.24 -10.57
N HIS A 301 -10.47 24.69 -10.28
CA HIS A 301 -9.18 25.35 -10.38
C HIS A 301 -8.42 24.97 -11.66
N THR A 302 -9.06 24.27 -12.61
CA THR A 302 -8.38 23.84 -13.83
C THR A 302 -8.18 24.98 -14.82
N SER A 303 -8.86 26.13 -14.72
CA SER A 303 -8.72 27.26 -15.67
C SER A 303 -7.35 27.96 -15.61
N SER A 304 -6.91 28.59 -16.71
CA SER A 304 -5.63 29.36 -16.72
C SER A 304 -5.63 30.50 -15.70
N ALA A 305 -6.78 31.17 -15.51
CA ALA A 305 -6.93 32.23 -14.52
C ALA A 305 -6.84 31.69 -13.09
N ALA A 306 -7.43 30.52 -12.80
CA ALA A 306 -7.31 29.87 -11.50
C ALA A 306 -5.87 29.42 -11.21
N LEU A 307 -5.20 28.79 -12.19
CA LEU A 307 -3.79 28.40 -12.06
C LEU A 307 -2.88 29.61 -11.84
N ASN A 308 -3.12 30.75 -12.52
CA ASN A 308 -2.39 32.00 -12.25
C ASN A 308 -2.58 32.45 -10.80
N LYS A 309 -3.81 32.42 -10.26
CA LYS A 309 -4.09 32.79 -8.87
C LYS A 309 -3.37 31.89 -7.88
N ILE A 310 -3.34 30.58 -8.15
CA ILE A 310 -2.61 29.62 -7.32
C ILE A 310 -1.11 29.88 -7.38
N GLN A 311 -0.55 30.05 -8.57
CA GLN A 311 0.87 30.35 -8.77
C GLN A 311 1.28 31.67 -8.08
N GLN A 312 0.44 32.71 -8.13
CA GLN A 312 0.71 33.99 -7.47
C GLN A 312 0.76 33.84 -5.94
N LYS A 313 -0.07 32.97 -5.37
CA LYS A 313 -0.16 32.73 -3.92
C LYS A 313 0.90 31.76 -3.42
N LEU A 314 1.16 30.70 -4.18
CA LEU A 314 1.99 29.56 -3.74
C LEU A 314 3.32 29.44 -4.48
N GLY A 315 3.61 30.30 -5.44
CA GLY A 315 4.81 30.20 -6.29
C GLY A 315 4.73 29.10 -7.36
N SER A 316 5.77 29.00 -8.19
CA SER A 316 5.85 28.00 -9.26
C SER A 316 6.08 26.56 -8.77
N HIS A 317 6.73 26.39 -7.61
CA HIS A 317 6.92 25.07 -6.98
C HIS A 317 5.66 24.62 -6.22
N SER A 318 4.53 24.59 -6.94
CA SER A 318 3.22 24.21 -6.44
C SER A 318 2.46 23.41 -7.49
N GLY A 319 1.26 22.91 -7.17
CA GLY A 319 0.47 22.16 -8.12
C GLY A 319 -0.96 21.94 -7.69
N LEU A 320 -1.67 21.17 -8.52
CA LEU A 320 -3.09 20.86 -8.35
C LEU A 320 -3.28 19.35 -8.27
N HIS A 321 -3.96 18.89 -7.23
CA HIS A 321 -4.36 17.50 -7.04
C HIS A 321 -5.86 17.38 -7.34
N LEU A 322 -6.22 16.60 -8.35
CA LEU A 322 -7.56 16.57 -8.93
C LEU A 322 -8.20 15.20 -8.78
N ASP A 323 -9.50 15.15 -8.51
CA ASP A 323 -10.26 13.94 -8.81
C ASP A 323 -10.12 13.63 -10.31
N ILE A 324 -9.88 12.36 -10.63
CA ILE A 324 -9.59 11.90 -11.98
C ILE A 324 -10.67 12.32 -12.98
N ARG A 325 -11.94 12.42 -12.55
CA ARG A 325 -13.03 12.86 -13.42
C ARG A 325 -12.88 14.34 -13.84
N SER A 326 -12.46 15.21 -12.93
CA SER A 326 -12.15 16.60 -13.24
C SER A 326 -10.98 16.70 -14.22
N PHE A 327 -9.96 15.85 -14.03
CA PHE A 327 -8.84 15.78 -14.95
C PHE A 327 -9.28 15.32 -16.35
N MET A 328 -10.10 14.27 -16.44
CA MET A 328 -10.60 13.73 -17.71
C MET A 328 -11.47 14.73 -18.49
N GLN A 329 -12.17 15.63 -17.81
CA GLN A 329 -12.91 16.72 -18.47
C GLN A 329 -11.99 17.78 -19.07
N THR A 330 -10.77 17.94 -18.54
CA THR A 330 -9.84 18.94 -19.04
C THR A 330 -8.37 18.50 -18.96
N PRO A 331 -7.95 17.47 -19.74
CA PRO A 331 -6.57 16.96 -19.68
C PRO A 331 -5.52 18.02 -20.04
N ALA A 332 -5.91 19.03 -20.82
CA ALA A 332 -5.10 20.21 -21.14
C ALA A 332 -4.67 21.02 -19.90
N VAL A 333 -5.24 20.77 -18.71
CA VAL A 333 -4.76 21.35 -17.44
C VAL A 333 -3.30 20.99 -17.18
N LYS A 334 -2.83 19.79 -17.55
CA LYS A 334 -1.42 19.40 -17.41
C LYS A 334 -0.49 20.36 -18.16
N ALA A 335 -0.78 20.64 -19.42
CA ALA A 335 0.03 21.54 -20.23
C ALA A 335 0.01 22.98 -19.68
N ARG A 336 -1.16 23.46 -19.27
CA ARG A 336 -1.32 24.80 -18.68
C ARG A 336 -0.61 24.94 -17.33
N ALA A 337 -0.65 23.91 -16.48
CA ALA A 337 0.11 23.87 -15.23
C ALA A 337 1.62 23.83 -15.50
N LYS A 338 2.08 23.00 -16.45
CA LYS A 338 3.50 22.90 -16.83
C LYS A 338 4.08 24.25 -17.29
N GLN A 339 3.33 25.05 -18.05
CA GLN A 339 3.74 26.40 -18.45
C GLN A 339 4.02 27.35 -17.28
N ARG A 340 3.52 27.03 -16.08
CA ARG A 340 3.69 27.81 -14.84
C ARG A 340 4.70 27.18 -13.88
N GLY A 341 5.39 26.12 -14.30
CA GLY A 341 6.26 25.31 -13.45
C GLY A 341 5.49 24.39 -12.48
N MET A 342 4.17 24.30 -12.61
CA MET A 342 3.31 23.56 -11.70
C MET A 342 3.14 22.09 -12.13
N ARG A 343 2.81 21.23 -11.16
CA ARG A 343 2.49 19.81 -11.39
C ARG A 343 1.00 19.53 -11.22
N VAL A 344 0.52 18.46 -11.84
CA VAL A 344 -0.85 17.95 -11.68
C VAL A 344 -0.81 16.50 -11.23
N TYR A 345 -1.45 16.21 -10.10
CA TYR A 345 -1.66 14.84 -9.62
C TYR A 345 -3.15 14.51 -9.72
N THR A 346 -3.46 13.22 -9.82
CA THR A 346 -4.84 12.74 -9.77
C THR A 346 -5.08 11.79 -8.61
N TYR A 347 -6.30 11.80 -8.08
CA TYR A 347 -6.80 10.85 -7.10
C TYR A 347 -8.24 10.45 -7.49
N THR A 348 -8.87 9.55 -6.74
CA THR A 348 -10.32 9.33 -6.89
C THR A 348 -11.00 8.95 -5.58
N ILE A 349 -12.33 9.13 -5.55
CA ILE A 349 -13.22 8.60 -4.51
C ILE A 349 -14.14 7.47 -5.03
N ASN A 350 -14.00 7.06 -6.30
CA ASN A 350 -14.81 6.01 -6.91
C ASN A 350 -14.03 4.68 -7.12
N GLY A 351 -12.96 4.48 -6.35
CA GLY A 351 -12.19 3.24 -6.30
C GLY A 351 -11.08 3.11 -7.35
N THR A 352 -10.10 2.25 -7.05
CA THR A 352 -8.88 2.03 -7.83
C THR A 352 -9.15 1.64 -9.28
N ALA A 353 -10.07 0.70 -9.51
CA ALA A 353 -10.38 0.22 -10.86
C ALA A 353 -10.86 1.36 -11.78
N TYR A 354 -11.70 2.26 -11.25
CA TYR A 354 -12.16 3.43 -12.00
C TYR A 354 -11.00 4.38 -12.33
N HIS A 355 -10.11 4.65 -11.37
CA HIS A 355 -8.94 5.51 -11.58
C HIS A 355 -8.03 4.96 -12.67
N GLN A 356 -7.65 3.68 -12.56
CA GLN A 356 -6.79 3.01 -13.53
C GLN A 356 -7.42 3.00 -14.93
N GLN A 357 -8.72 2.69 -15.03
CA GLN A 357 -9.44 2.72 -16.30
C GLN A 357 -9.42 4.11 -16.94
N GLN A 358 -9.56 5.19 -16.16
CA GLN A 358 -9.48 6.55 -16.71
C GLN A 358 -8.06 6.88 -17.17
N LEU A 359 -7.03 6.50 -16.41
CA LEU A 359 -5.64 6.72 -16.81
C LEU A 359 -5.29 5.98 -18.11
N GLN A 360 -5.79 4.76 -18.31
CA GLN A 360 -5.60 3.97 -19.53
C GLN A 360 -6.21 4.61 -20.79
N ARG A 361 -7.21 5.49 -20.63
CA ARG A 361 -7.82 6.22 -21.76
C ARG A 361 -6.96 7.39 -22.24
N LEU A 362 -5.92 7.75 -21.50
CA LEU A 362 -5.03 8.86 -21.82
C LEU A 362 -3.80 8.35 -22.56
N THR A 363 -3.34 9.13 -23.54
CA THR A 363 -2.00 8.90 -24.10
C THR A 363 -0.93 9.27 -23.08
N SER A 364 0.29 8.73 -23.22
CA SER A 364 1.40 9.00 -22.28
C SER A 364 1.68 10.50 -22.10
N ASN A 365 1.49 11.31 -23.15
CA ASN A 365 1.64 12.77 -23.08
C ASN A 365 0.52 13.46 -22.30
N GLN A 366 -0.66 12.87 -22.24
CA GLN A 366 -1.83 13.39 -21.52
C GLN A 366 -1.92 12.92 -20.07
N LEU A 367 -1.20 11.87 -19.67
CA LEU A 367 -1.17 11.41 -18.27
C LEU A 367 -0.80 12.54 -17.30
N PRO A 368 -1.35 12.60 -16.08
CA PRO A 368 -0.93 13.58 -15.07
C PRO A 368 0.56 13.42 -14.73
N ASN A 369 1.12 14.35 -13.96
CA ASN A 369 2.48 14.20 -13.43
C ASN A 369 2.57 13.04 -12.43
N GLY A 370 1.50 12.82 -11.67
CA GLY A 370 1.40 11.69 -10.75
C GLY A 370 -0.03 11.24 -10.48
N ALA A 371 -0.16 10.08 -9.86
CA ALA A 371 -1.41 9.50 -9.42
C ALA A 371 -1.27 9.00 -7.97
N ILE A 372 -2.20 9.44 -7.11
CA ILE A 372 -2.36 8.95 -5.74
C ILE A 372 -3.34 7.79 -5.82
N VAL A 373 -2.87 6.58 -5.51
CA VAL A 373 -3.56 5.32 -5.84
C VAL A 373 -3.59 4.36 -4.66
N ASP A 374 -4.62 3.53 -4.64
CA ASP A 374 -4.74 2.32 -3.84
C ASP A 374 -4.43 1.10 -4.72
N ALA A 375 -3.21 1.04 -5.27
CA ALA A 375 -2.70 -0.02 -6.14
C ALA A 375 -1.18 -0.10 -6.07
N THR A 376 -0.60 -1.26 -6.36
CA THR A 376 0.86 -1.43 -6.42
C THR A 376 1.47 -0.69 -7.62
N PRO A 377 2.77 -0.31 -7.57
CA PRO A 377 3.45 0.27 -8.72
C PRO A 377 3.44 -0.68 -9.91
N PHE A 378 3.57 -2.00 -9.69
CA PHE A 378 3.45 -3.01 -10.75
C PHE A 378 2.12 -2.89 -11.51
N GLU A 379 0.98 -2.88 -10.81
CA GLU A 379 -0.33 -2.83 -11.47
C GLU A 379 -0.49 -1.58 -12.33
N VAL A 380 -0.11 -0.42 -11.81
CA VAL A 380 -0.21 0.85 -12.52
C VAL A 380 0.73 0.86 -13.73
N CYS A 381 1.99 0.50 -13.51
CA CYS A 381 3.02 0.48 -14.53
C CYS A 381 2.73 -0.51 -15.65
N GLN A 382 2.26 -1.70 -15.30
CA GLN A 382 1.94 -2.73 -16.27
C GLN A 382 0.75 -2.33 -17.13
N ARG A 383 -0.31 -1.79 -16.51
CA ARG A 383 -1.52 -1.36 -17.21
C ARG A 383 -1.33 -0.17 -18.13
N LEU A 384 -0.40 0.74 -17.81
CA LEU A 384 -0.19 1.98 -18.57
C LEU A 384 1.01 1.92 -19.53
N PHE A 385 2.05 1.17 -19.19
CA PHE A 385 3.33 1.20 -19.91
C PHE A 385 3.84 -0.19 -20.30
N SER A 386 3.12 -1.27 -19.97
CA SER A 386 3.58 -2.65 -20.20
C SER A 386 4.96 -2.93 -19.61
N ALA A 387 5.19 -2.42 -18.40
CA ALA A 387 6.49 -2.41 -17.71
C ALA A 387 7.16 -3.79 -17.57
N ALA A 388 6.38 -4.86 -17.46
CA ALA A 388 6.85 -6.24 -17.33
C ALA A 388 6.84 -7.03 -18.65
N LYS A 389 7.04 -6.34 -19.76
CA LYS A 389 7.28 -6.97 -21.06
C LYS A 389 8.58 -7.80 -21.00
N PRO A 390 8.54 -9.10 -21.37
CA PRO A 390 9.75 -9.92 -21.46
C PRO A 390 10.77 -9.32 -22.42
N LYS A 391 12.04 -9.30 -22.00
CA LYS A 391 13.17 -8.85 -22.83
C LYS A 391 13.77 -10.00 -23.65
N GLY A 392 13.63 -11.24 -23.17
CA GLY A 392 14.15 -12.45 -23.83
C GLY A 392 15.66 -12.61 -23.71
N HIS A 393 16.31 -11.90 -22.79
CA HIS A 393 17.75 -11.96 -22.57
C HIS A 393 18.15 -13.15 -21.68
N TYR A 394 17.25 -13.60 -20.80
CA TYR A 394 17.48 -14.77 -19.94
C TYR A 394 16.76 -16.01 -20.49
N GLN A 395 17.46 -17.15 -20.50
CA GLN A 395 16.90 -18.45 -20.89
C GLN A 395 16.81 -19.35 -19.66
N PRO A 396 15.60 -19.52 -19.08
CA PRO A 396 15.44 -20.24 -17.83
C PRO A 396 15.59 -21.74 -18.00
N SER A 397 16.15 -22.38 -16.97
CA SER A 397 16.42 -23.81 -16.93
C SER A 397 15.35 -24.58 -16.15
N SER A 398 14.83 -23.99 -15.06
CA SER A 398 13.82 -24.60 -14.19
C SER A 398 12.43 -24.59 -14.81
N ALA A 399 11.53 -25.46 -14.32
CA ALA A 399 10.15 -25.48 -14.77
C ALA A 399 9.43 -24.15 -14.49
N MET A 400 9.64 -23.59 -13.30
CA MET A 400 9.04 -22.30 -12.91
C MET A 400 9.61 -21.13 -13.70
N GLY A 401 10.93 -21.08 -13.91
CA GLY A 401 11.56 -20.06 -14.75
C GLY A 401 11.01 -20.09 -16.18
N LYS A 402 10.87 -21.28 -16.78
CA LYS A 402 10.27 -21.46 -18.12
C LYS A 402 8.81 -21.01 -18.18
N TYR A 403 8.04 -21.24 -17.12
CA TYR A 403 6.68 -20.74 -17.01
C TYR A 403 6.66 -19.20 -16.97
N ILE A 404 7.48 -18.57 -16.12
CA ILE A 404 7.58 -17.09 -16.05
C ILE A 404 7.94 -16.48 -17.40
N ALA A 405 8.87 -17.10 -18.13
CA ALA A 405 9.29 -16.65 -19.46
C ALA A 405 8.22 -16.85 -20.54
N SER A 406 7.34 -17.86 -20.40
CA SER A 406 6.25 -18.11 -21.36
C SER A 406 5.01 -17.27 -21.10
N LEU A 407 4.85 -16.72 -19.89
CA LEU A 407 3.70 -15.90 -19.51
C LEU A 407 3.57 -14.66 -20.42
N PRO A 408 2.38 -14.42 -21.02
CA PRO A 408 2.14 -13.25 -21.87
C PRO A 408 2.34 -11.90 -21.16
N ILE A 409 2.34 -10.83 -21.95
CA ILE A 409 2.49 -9.46 -21.43
C ILE A 409 1.36 -9.04 -20.49
N ASP A 410 0.15 -9.57 -20.65
CA ASP A 410 -0.99 -9.23 -19.80
C ASP A 410 -1.11 -10.08 -18.53
N ALA A 411 -0.10 -10.88 -18.19
CA ALA A 411 -0.08 -11.70 -16.98
C ALA A 411 -0.11 -10.82 -15.70
N ASP A 412 -0.94 -11.21 -14.74
CA ASP A 412 -1.13 -10.53 -13.47
C ASP A 412 -0.22 -11.11 -12.40
N PHE A 413 1.00 -10.58 -12.29
CA PHE A 413 1.96 -11.02 -11.29
C PHE A 413 1.58 -10.67 -9.85
N THR A 414 0.55 -9.85 -9.60
CA THR A 414 0.03 -9.70 -8.22
C THR A 414 -0.61 -10.99 -7.72
N GLN A 415 -1.07 -11.85 -8.64
CA GLN A 415 -1.67 -13.14 -8.37
C GLN A 415 -0.68 -14.29 -8.69
N PHE A 416 0.63 -14.02 -8.64
CA PHE A 416 1.64 -15.01 -9.03
C PHE A 416 1.55 -16.30 -8.22
N ALA A 417 1.37 -16.22 -6.89
CA ALA A 417 1.17 -17.40 -6.05
C ALA A 417 -0.02 -18.26 -6.51
N GLN A 418 -1.14 -17.62 -6.87
CA GLN A 418 -2.31 -18.33 -7.41
C GLN A 418 -2.03 -18.92 -8.79
N MET A 419 -1.28 -18.22 -9.64
CA MET A 419 -0.89 -18.71 -10.97
C MET A 419 -0.04 -19.98 -10.93
N GLN A 420 0.74 -20.20 -9.87
CA GLN A 420 1.53 -21.43 -9.71
C GLN A 420 0.66 -22.70 -9.74
N GLY A 421 -0.57 -22.63 -9.22
CA GLY A 421 -1.52 -23.75 -9.27
C GLY A 421 -2.01 -24.10 -10.68
N TYR A 422 -1.90 -23.16 -11.63
CA TYR A 422 -2.37 -23.32 -13.01
C TYR A 422 -1.27 -23.67 -14.01
N GLN A 423 -0.02 -23.73 -13.55
CA GLN A 423 1.15 -23.94 -14.39
C GLN A 423 1.10 -25.26 -15.17
N SER A 424 0.76 -26.37 -14.49
CA SER A 424 0.73 -27.71 -15.10
C SER A 424 -0.33 -27.84 -16.19
N GLU A 425 -1.39 -27.04 -16.10
CA GLU A 425 -2.51 -27.03 -17.05
C GLU A 425 -2.28 -26.02 -18.19
N GLY A 426 -1.19 -25.24 -18.14
CA GLY A 426 -0.85 -24.25 -19.16
C GLY A 426 -1.74 -22.99 -19.11
N TYR A 427 -2.25 -22.63 -17.92
CA TYR A 427 -3.03 -21.41 -17.72
C TYR A 427 -2.28 -20.35 -16.92
N TYR A 428 -2.78 -19.12 -16.99
CA TYR A 428 -2.31 -17.96 -16.25
C TYR A 428 -3.45 -16.99 -15.97
N ILE A 429 -3.29 -16.12 -14.98
CA ILE A 429 -4.27 -15.07 -14.68
C ILE A 429 -3.87 -13.80 -15.43
N SER A 430 -4.80 -13.26 -16.23
CA SER A 430 -4.67 -12.01 -16.97
C SER A 430 -5.17 -10.83 -16.16
N LEU A 431 -4.47 -9.70 -16.24
CA LEU A 431 -4.85 -8.42 -15.62
C LEU A 431 -6.24 -7.92 -16.00
N ASN A 432 -6.79 -8.38 -17.13
CA ASN A 432 -8.02 -7.85 -17.70
C ASN A 432 -9.15 -8.89 -17.85
N HIS A 433 -8.85 -10.19 -17.88
CA HIS A 433 -9.86 -11.20 -18.24
C HIS A 433 -9.75 -12.51 -17.44
N GLY A 434 -9.18 -12.48 -16.23
CA GLY A 434 -9.09 -13.68 -15.40
C GLY A 434 -8.24 -14.79 -16.03
N LEU A 435 -8.59 -16.06 -15.78
CA LEU A 435 -7.81 -17.22 -16.21
C LEU A 435 -7.79 -17.38 -17.74
N LYS A 436 -6.60 -17.53 -18.33
CA LYS A 436 -6.36 -17.70 -19.78
C LYS A 436 -5.33 -18.80 -20.04
N ARG A 437 -5.39 -19.41 -21.22
CA ARG A 437 -4.39 -20.39 -21.67
C ARG A 437 -3.17 -19.71 -22.28
N ILE A 438 -1.98 -20.23 -22.03
CA ILE A 438 -0.73 -19.80 -22.66
C ILE A 438 -0.72 -20.32 -24.09
N ALA A 439 -0.89 -19.43 -25.08
CA ALA A 439 -0.70 -19.76 -26.48
C ALA A 439 0.68 -20.43 -26.63
N HIS A 440 0.76 -21.58 -27.31
CA HIS A 440 1.94 -22.46 -27.47
C HIS A 440 2.13 -23.59 -26.46
N THR A 441 1.28 -23.74 -25.43
CA THR A 441 1.23 -25.01 -24.70
C THR A 441 0.40 -26.03 -25.48
N ASN A 442 1.06 -26.82 -26.35
CA ASN A 442 0.57 -28.14 -26.75
C ASN A 442 0.65 -29.09 -25.53
N VAL A 443 0.06 -28.70 -24.40
CA VAL A 443 -0.31 -29.66 -23.38
C VAL A 443 -1.42 -30.46 -24.05
N ALA A 444 -1.10 -31.70 -24.43
CA ALA A 444 -2.11 -32.69 -24.69
C ALA A 444 -3.01 -32.64 -23.45
N VAL A 445 -4.24 -32.12 -23.62
CA VAL A 445 -5.28 -32.29 -22.63
C VAL A 445 -5.22 -33.78 -22.34
N ALA A 446 -4.80 -34.17 -21.13
CA ALA A 446 -4.87 -35.56 -20.74
C ALA A 446 -6.32 -35.92 -21.01
N ALA A 447 -6.54 -36.74 -22.05
CA ALA A 447 -7.87 -37.17 -22.42
C ALA A 447 -8.53 -37.59 -21.12
N GLU A 448 -9.72 -37.06 -20.83
CA GLU A 448 -10.51 -37.44 -19.66
C GLU A 448 -10.19 -38.88 -19.34
N HIS A 449 -9.52 -39.11 -18.22
CA HIS A 449 -9.38 -40.46 -17.73
C HIS A 449 -10.81 -40.88 -17.44
N LYS A 450 -11.44 -41.53 -18.42
CA LYS A 450 -12.56 -42.42 -18.20
C LYS A 450 -11.97 -43.54 -17.38
N THR A 451 -11.82 -43.29 -16.08
CA THR A 451 -11.63 -44.33 -15.10
C THR A 451 -12.75 -45.33 -15.36
N PRO A 452 -12.43 -46.58 -15.72
CA PRO A 452 -13.43 -47.63 -15.72
C PRO A 452 -14.02 -47.65 -14.32
N ASP A 453 -15.33 -47.53 -14.23
CA ASP A 453 -16.09 -47.67 -12.99
C ASP A 453 -15.78 -49.05 -12.38
N THR A 454 -14.79 -49.07 -11.50
CA THR A 454 -14.30 -50.24 -10.78
C THR A 454 -14.02 -49.82 -9.35
N SER A 455 -15.04 -49.32 -8.65
CA SER A 455 -14.98 -49.21 -7.19
C SER A 455 -16.39 -49.19 -6.59
N LYS A 456 -17.02 -50.37 -6.54
CA LYS A 456 -17.85 -50.70 -5.38
C LYS A 456 -16.86 -50.97 -4.24
N ASP A 457 -17.06 -50.35 -3.08
CA ASP A 457 -16.31 -50.55 -1.82
C ASP A 457 -15.13 -49.60 -1.55
N GLU A 458 -15.41 -48.32 -1.24
CA GLU A 458 -14.54 -47.46 -0.41
C GLU A 458 -15.45 -46.46 0.36
N PRO A 459 -15.43 -46.41 1.71
CA PRO A 459 -16.41 -45.67 2.53
C PRO A 459 -16.10 -44.17 2.73
N PHE A 460 -15.05 -43.63 2.13
CA PHE A 460 -14.69 -42.20 2.26
C PHE A 460 -14.38 -41.58 0.89
N ARG A 461 -15.37 -40.96 0.27
CA ARG A 461 -15.18 -40.11 -0.92
C ARG A 461 -15.66 -38.69 -0.67
N PHE A 462 -14.82 -37.71 -1.00
CA PHE A 462 -15.29 -36.36 -1.30
C PHE A 462 -16.19 -36.41 -2.55
N PRO A 463 -17.30 -35.65 -2.60
CA PRO A 463 -18.18 -35.67 -3.76
C PRO A 463 -17.44 -35.14 -4.99
N THR A 464 -17.39 -35.95 -6.05
CA THR A 464 -16.94 -35.52 -7.36
C THR A 464 -17.98 -34.55 -7.91
N ILE A 465 -17.61 -33.28 -8.10
CA ILE A 465 -18.46 -32.32 -8.81
C ILE A 465 -18.31 -32.63 -10.30
N SER A 466 -19.31 -33.29 -10.88
CA SER A 466 -19.47 -33.38 -12.32
C SER A 466 -20.24 -32.15 -12.81
N ASP A 467 -19.77 -31.51 -13.87
CA ASP A 467 -20.49 -30.42 -14.53
C ASP A 467 -21.86 -30.91 -15.00
N GLU A 468 -22.91 -30.64 -14.22
CA GLU A 468 -24.27 -30.79 -14.73
C GLU A 468 -24.52 -29.74 -15.82
N LYS A 469 -25.31 -30.13 -16.85
CA LYS A 469 -25.69 -29.25 -17.94
C LYS A 469 -26.33 -27.98 -17.37
N ILE A 470 -25.62 -26.87 -17.49
CA ILE A 470 -26.10 -25.54 -17.11
C ILE A 470 -27.34 -25.22 -17.96
N GLU A 471 -28.54 -25.27 -17.36
CA GLU A 471 -29.76 -24.78 -17.97
C GLU A 471 -29.70 -23.25 -18.10
N ARG A 472 -29.72 -22.75 -19.33
CA ARG A 472 -29.56 -21.31 -19.65
C ARG A 472 -30.87 -20.57 -19.86
N ASN A 473 -32.02 -21.22 -19.64
CA ASN A 473 -33.32 -20.67 -20.05
C ASN A 473 -34.00 -19.81 -18.98
N ASN A 474 -33.42 -19.71 -17.79
CA ASN A 474 -34.02 -19.04 -16.64
C ASN A 474 -33.03 -17.95 -16.23
N GLY A 475 -33.23 -16.73 -16.72
CA GLY A 475 -32.41 -15.60 -16.33
C GLY A 475 -32.45 -15.42 -14.81
N GLU A 476 -31.25 -15.28 -14.22
CA GLU A 476 -31.01 -14.92 -12.82
C GLU A 476 -31.16 -16.07 -11.80
N THR A 477 -30.19 -17.00 -11.78
CA THR A 477 -29.43 -17.48 -10.59
C THR A 477 -28.76 -18.83 -10.92
N ILE A 478 -27.46 -18.98 -10.62
CA ILE A 478 -26.79 -20.30 -10.58
C ILE A 478 -26.96 -20.85 -9.16
N ILE A 479 -27.75 -21.90 -8.99
CA ILE A 479 -27.91 -22.60 -7.71
C ILE A 479 -26.92 -23.76 -7.69
N ILE A 480 -25.93 -23.70 -6.81
CA ILE A 480 -25.05 -24.84 -6.52
C ILE A 480 -25.63 -25.56 -5.30
N THR A 481 -26.29 -26.69 -5.53
CA THR A 481 -26.85 -27.52 -4.46
C THR A 481 -25.79 -28.52 -3.99
N LEU A 482 -25.34 -28.40 -2.74
CA LEU A 482 -24.53 -29.44 -2.12
C LEU A 482 -25.43 -30.60 -1.68
N PRO A 483 -25.04 -31.87 -1.91
CA PRO A 483 -25.84 -33.01 -1.46
C PRO A 483 -25.94 -33.02 0.07
N SER A 484 -27.16 -32.94 0.59
CA SER A 484 -27.41 -33.14 2.03
C SER A 484 -27.35 -34.63 2.34
N LYS A 485 -26.63 -34.99 3.41
CA LYS A 485 -26.77 -36.33 4.00
C LYS A 485 -28.18 -36.43 4.58
N HIS A 486 -28.98 -37.33 4.03
CA HIS A 486 -30.19 -37.80 4.70
C HIS A 486 -29.78 -38.37 6.07
N ASN A 487 -30.26 -37.73 7.15
CA ASN A 487 -30.47 -38.42 8.41
C ASN A 487 -31.76 -39.22 8.24
N GLU A 488 -31.61 -40.51 7.92
CA GLU A 488 -32.66 -41.48 8.19
C GLU A 488 -32.62 -41.85 9.68
N GLN A 489 -33.81 -42.09 10.22
CA GLN A 489 -34.14 -42.34 11.62
C GLN A 489 -33.51 -43.61 12.18
#